data_AF-A0A5C4X7N8-F1
#
_entry.id   AF-A0A5C4X7N8-F1
#
_cell.length_a   1.000
_cell.length_b   1.000
_cell.length_c   1.000
_cell.angle_alpha   90.00
_cell.angle_beta   90.00
_cell.angle_gamma   90.00
#
_symmetry.space_group_name_H-M   'P 1'
#
loop_
_entity.id
_entity.type
_entity.pdbx_description
1 polymer ?
#
loop_
_entity_poly.entity_id
_entity_poly.type
_entity_poly.pdbx_seq_one_letter_code
_entity_poly.pdbx_strand_id
1 'polypeptide(L)' 'MSSKKSREIDKIADTIRDLATPDIKPKALIDAVRELHPDASKKDIARAAFLRAILSAEFKPEDTQALHDIASETRNEDSD' A
#
# COMPACT_ATOMS: atom_id res chain seq x y z
N MET A 1 15.22 14.20 12.38
CA MET A 1 14.99 14.30 10.91
C MET A 1 13.90 13.35 10.37
N SER A 2 13.16 12.59 11.19
CA SER A 2 12.23 11.54 10.68
C SER A 2 10.78 11.95 10.38
N SER A 3 10.33 13.18 10.65
CA SER A 3 8.89 13.52 10.55
C SER A 3 8.35 13.67 9.12
N LYS A 4 9.18 14.02 8.13
CA LYS A 4 8.69 14.21 6.74
C LYS A 4 8.41 12.88 6.05
N LYS A 5 9.34 11.92 6.14
CA LYS A 5 9.21 10.63 5.45
C LYS A 5 8.06 9.78 5.98
N SER A 6 7.81 9.81 7.30
CA SER A 6 6.63 9.17 7.88
C SER A 6 5.32 9.78 7.38
N ARG A 7 5.23 11.12 7.31
CA ARG A 7 4.04 11.80 6.78
C ARG A 7 3.77 11.49 5.30
N GLU A 8 4.82 11.26 4.51
CA GLU A 8 4.63 10.85 3.11
C GLU A 8 4.13 9.40 3.02
N ILE A 9 4.64 8.49 3.86
CA ILE A 9 4.11 7.12 3.94
C ILE A 9 2.64 7.11 4.40
N ASP A 10 2.27 7.96 5.35
CA ASP A 10 0.87 8.08 5.80
C ASP A 10 -0.06 8.54 4.67
N LYS A 11 0.36 9.54 3.87
CA LYS A 11 -0.41 10.00 2.70
C LYS A 11 -0.56 8.91 1.64
N ILE A 12 0.51 8.15 1.38
CA ILE A 12 0.47 7.01 0.46
C ILE A 12 -0.49 5.95 1.01
N ALA A 13 -0.50 5.70 2.33
CA ALA A 13 -1.38 4.73 2.97
C ALA A 13 -2.87 5.14 2.90
N ASP A 14 -3.18 6.43 3.06
CA ASP A 14 -4.53 6.95 2.84
C ASP A 14 -4.96 6.83 1.38
N THR A 15 -4.04 7.10 0.44
CA THR A 15 -4.32 6.92 -1.00
C THR A 15 -4.57 5.45 -1.34
N ILE A 16 -3.77 4.53 -0.77
CA ILE A 16 -3.97 3.08 -0.95
C ILE A 16 -5.34 2.67 -0.41
N ARG A 17 -5.80 3.21 0.73
CA ARG A 17 -7.15 2.91 1.24
C ARG A 17 -8.23 3.33 0.26
N ASP A 18 -8.15 4.54 -0.26
CA ASP A 18 -9.20 5.09 -1.12
C ASP A 18 -9.27 4.36 -2.48
N LEU A 19 -8.14 3.80 -2.93
CA LEU A 19 -8.05 3.05 -4.18
C LEU A 19 -8.24 1.53 -4.01
N ALA A 20 -7.94 0.98 -2.84
CA ALA A 20 -8.06 -0.45 -2.57
C ALA A 20 -9.53 -0.85 -2.52
N THR A 21 -9.98 -1.50 -3.59
CA THR A 21 -11.28 -2.15 -3.69
C THR A 21 -11.09 -3.65 -3.89
N PRO A 22 -12.04 -4.52 -3.50
CA PRO A 22 -11.88 -5.97 -3.65
C PRO A 22 -11.62 -6.46 -5.07
N ASP A 23 -11.96 -5.65 -6.08
CA ASP A 23 -11.86 -5.99 -7.50
C ASP A 23 -10.61 -5.37 -8.18
N ILE A 24 -9.83 -4.56 -7.45
CA ILE A 24 -8.61 -3.96 -8.01
C ILE A 24 -7.45 -4.95 -7.98
N LYS A 25 -6.73 -5.05 -9.09
CA LYS A 25 -5.51 -5.85 -9.15
C LYS A 25 -4.35 -5.15 -8.44
N PRO A 26 -3.45 -5.86 -7.75
CA PRO A 26 -2.31 -5.28 -7.04
C PRO A 26 -1.45 -4.37 -7.93
N LYS A 27 -1.18 -4.79 -9.18
CA LYS A 27 -0.44 -3.99 -10.15
C LYS A 27 -1.14 -2.67 -10.52
N ALA A 28 -2.45 -2.74 -10.76
CA ALA A 28 -3.25 -1.56 -11.08
C ALA A 28 -3.31 -0.58 -9.89
N LEU A 29 -3.36 -1.10 -8.67
CA LEU A 29 -3.30 -0.28 -7.45
C LEU A 29 -1.94 0.43 -7.33
N ILE A 30 -0.83 -0.28 -7.57
CA ILE A 30 0.52 0.31 -7.53
C ILE A 30 0.68 1.41 -8.59
N ASP A 31 0.19 1.18 -9.80
CA ASP A 31 0.27 2.14 -10.89
C ASP A 31 -0.57 3.39 -10.55
N ALA A 32 -1.80 3.22 -10.06
CA ALA A 32 -2.66 4.33 -9.62
C ALA A 32 -2.05 5.13 -8.45
N VAL A 33 -1.41 4.46 -7.50
CA VAL A 33 -0.70 5.13 -6.39
C VAL A 33 0.51 5.91 -6.91
N ARG A 34 1.23 5.39 -7.92
CA ARG A 34 2.36 6.10 -8.54
C ARG A 34 1.96 7.28 -9.40
N GLU A 35 0.77 7.25 -10.02
CA GLU A 35 0.24 8.42 -10.72
C GLU A 35 -0.01 9.58 -9.75
N LEU A 36 -0.46 9.29 -8.53
CA LEU A 36 -0.72 10.30 -7.49
C LEU A 36 0.52 10.66 -6.67
N HIS A 37 1.46 9.72 -6.52
CA HIS A 37 2.71 9.87 -5.77
C HIS A 37 3.89 9.42 -6.64
N PRO A 38 4.31 10.23 -7.63
CA PRO A 38 5.37 9.85 -8.58
C PRO A 38 6.73 9.61 -7.93
N ASP A 39 6.98 10.23 -6.77
CA ASP A 39 8.21 10.05 -6.00
C ASP A 39 8.19 8.81 -5.07
N ALA A 40 7.04 8.11 -4.98
CA ALA A 40 6.90 6.95 -4.13
C ALA A 40 7.67 5.75 -4.70
N SER A 41 8.66 5.26 -3.94
CA SER A 41 9.33 4.03 -4.30
C SER A 41 8.42 2.82 -4.07
N LYS A 42 8.67 1.70 -4.76
CA LYS A 42 7.97 0.42 -4.51
C LYS A 42 8.00 0.03 -3.03
N LYS A 43 9.11 0.30 -2.34
CA LYS A 43 9.30 0.03 -0.91
C LYS A 43 8.42 0.92 -0.02
N ASP A 44 8.21 2.17 -0.41
CA ASP A 44 7.33 3.09 0.34
C ASP A 44 5.86 2.69 0.16
N ILE A 45 5.46 2.28 -1.05
CA ILE A 45 4.10 1.78 -1.35
C ILE A 45 3.83 0.50 -0.57
N ALA A 46 4.75 -0.48 -0.58
CA ALA A 46 4.58 -1.71 0.19
C ALA A 46 4.51 -1.45 1.71
N ARG A 47 5.34 -0.54 2.24
CA ARG A 47 5.28 -0.13 3.66
C ARG A 47 3.94 0.54 3.99
N ALA A 48 3.45 1.41 3.13
CA ALA A 48 2.18 2.11 3.30
C ALA A 48 0.99 1.13 3.26
N ALA A 49 0.99 0.17 2.32
CA ALA A 49 0.00 -0.89 2.25
C ALA A 49 -0.02 -1.75 3.53
N PHE A 50 1.16 -2.13 4.03
CA PHE A 50 1.28 -2.94 5.25
C PHE A 50 0.85 -2.16 6.51
N LEU A 51 1.26 -0.90 6.62
CA LEU A 51 0.79 -0.01 7.69
C LEU A 51 -0.73 0.09 7.66
N ARG A 52 -1.32 0.22 6.47
CA ARG A 52 -2.77 0.24 6.30
C ARG A 52 -3.42 -1.06 6.71
N ALA A 53 -2.85 -2.21 6.35
CA ALA A 53 -3.38 -3.52 6.70
C ALA A 53 -3.46 -3.69 8.23
N ILE A 54 -2.40 -3.30 8.96
CA ILE A 54 -2.38 -3.35 10.42
C ILE A 54 -3.46 -2.44 11.00
N LEU A 55 -3.55 -1.20 10.53
CA LEU A 55 -4.57 -0.24 10.99
C LEU A 55 -5.99 -0.67 10.61
N SER A 56 -6.18 -1.40 9.51
CA SER A 56 -7.49 -1.89 9.06
C SER A 56 -7.89 -3.20 9.75
N ALA A 57 -6.92 -4.01 10.19
CA ALA A 57 -7.17 -5.22 10.97
C ALA A 57 -7.81 -4.92 12.34
N GLU A 58 -7.59 -3.72 12.87
CA GLU A 58 -8.33 -3.20 14.02
C GLU A 58 -9.81 -2.90 13.71
N PHE A 59 -10.18 -2.79 12.42
CA PHE A 59 -11.49 -2.32 11.98
C PHE A 59 -12.30 -3.28 11.09
N LYS A 60 -11.71 -4.29 10.42
CA LYS A 60 -12.39 -5.41 9.72
C LYS A 60 -11.40 -6.46 9.17
N PRO A 61 -11.70 -7.77 9.26
CA PRO A 61 -10.81 -8.84 8.79
C PRO A 61 -10.69 -8.94 7.25
N GLU A 62 -11.72 -8.53 6.52
CA GLU A 62 -11.83 -8.68 5.05
C GLU A 62 -10.83 -7.77 4.31
N ASP A 63 -10.69 -6.52 4.77
CA ASP A 63 -9.74 -5.54 4.23
C ASP A 63 -8.28 -5.94 4.51
N THR A 64 -8.05 -6.71 5.57
CA THR A 64 -6.71 -7.16 5.97
C THR A 64 -6.14 -8.18 4.99
N GLN A 65 -7.00 -9.07 4.47
CA GLN A 65 -6.58 -10.14 3.55
C GLN A 65 -6.15 -9.56 2.20
N ALA A 66 -6.96 -8.68 1.61
CA ALA A 66 -6.63 -8.05 0.33
C ALA A 66 -5.30 -7.28 0.39
N LEU A 67 -5.06 -6.56 1.49
CA LEU A 67 -3.81 -5.82 1.70
C LEU A 67 -2.61 -6.74 1.96
N HIS A 68 -2.81 -7.87 2.64
CA HIS A 68 -1.77 -8.87 2.85
C HIS A 68 -1.32 -9.53 1.53
N ASP A 69 -2.27 -9.83 0.64
CA ASP A 69 -1.99 -10.43 -0.67
C ASP A 69 -1.17 -9.47 -1.56
N ILE A 70 -1.54 -8.18 -1.57
CA ILE A 70 -0.78 -7.11 -2.26
C ILE A 70 0.65 -6.99 -1.71
N ALA A 71 0.82 -7.04 -0.39
CA ALA A 71 2.14 -6.96 0.26
C ALA A 71 3.03 -8.19 -0.03
N SER A 72 2.42 -9.35 -0.22
CA SER A 72 3.11 -10.61 -0.51
C SER A 72 3.56 -10.69 -1.96
N GLU A 73 2.71 -10.29 -2.91
CA GLU A 73 3.04 -10.29 -4.34
C GLU A 73 4.13 -9.27 -4.69
N THR A 74 4.07 -8.07 -4.10
CA THR A 74 5.11 -7.05 -4.31
C THR A 74 6.49 -7.45 -3.78
N ARG A 75 6.55 -8.36 -2.82
CA ARG A 75 7.80 -8.92 -2.31
C ARG A 75 8.40 -9.97 -3.24
N ASN A 76 7.57 -10.67 -4.02
CA ASN A 76 7.99 -11.83 -4.81
C ASN A 76 8.36 -11.48 -6.26
N GLU A 77 7.91 -10.34 -6.79
CA GLU A 77 8.31 -9.83 -8.11
C GLU A 77 9.74 -9.26 -8.18
N ASP A 78 10.51 -9.29 -7.08
CA ASP A 78 11.91 -8.80 -7.00
C ASP A 78 12.94 -9.96 -7.07
N SER A 79 12.54 -11.15 -7.55
CA SER A 79 13.38 -12.37 -7.61
C SER A 79 13.57 -12.97 -9.02
N ASP A 80 13.43 -12.17 -10.08
CA ASP A 80 13.92 -12.54 -11.43
C ASP A 80 14.94 -11.50 -11.93
#